data_AF-A0A9W6PUJ6-F1
#
_entry.id   AF-A0A9W6PUJ6-F1
#
_cell.length_a   1.000
_cell.length_b   1.000
_cell.length_c   1.000
_cell.angle_alpha   90.00
_cell.angle_beta   90.00
_cell.angle_gamma   90.00
#
_symmetry.space_group_name_H-M   'P 1'
#
loop_
_entity.id
_entity.type
_entity.pdbx_description
1 polymer ?
#
loop_
_entity_poly.entity_id
_entity_poly.type
_entity_poly.pdbx_seq_one_letter_code
_entity_poly.pdbx_strand_id
1 'polypeptide(L)'
;MPAEPLPATGAACGIDLGVASLVTTSDGGRVANPRYRNAIADRLADAQRDLARKRRGSARRRKAAARVAAPHAKVRRRRLDHAG
;
A
#
# COMPACT_ATOMS: atom_id res chain seq x y z
N MET A 1 36.16 -13.69 5.35
CA MET A 1 36.73 -12.53 4.63
C MET A 1 35.70 -11.42 4.72
N PRO A 2 36.01 -10.25 5.32
CA PRO A 2 35.10 -9.12 5.23
C PRO A 2 35.01 -8.72 3.74
N ALA A 3 33.79 -8.48 3.24
CA ALA A 3 33.61 -8.03 1.87
C ALA A 3 34.14 -6.60 1.76
N GLU A 4 35.15 -6.39 0.92
CA GLU A 4 35.66 -5.05 0.61
C GLU A 4 34.63 -4.35 -0.29
N PRO A 5 34.12 -3.16 0.08
CA PRO A 5 33.08 -2.49 -0.69
C PRO A 5 33.63 -2.00 -2.04
N LEU A 6 32.82 -2.15 -3.09
CA LEU A 6 33.16 -1.67 -4.43
C LEU A 6 33.26 -0.14 -4.48
N PRO A 7 34.11 0.43 -5.38
CA PRO A 7 34.22 1.87 -5.56
C PRO A 7 32.88 2.48 -6.03
N ALA A 8 32.59 3.69 -5.56
CA ALA A 8 31.38 4.41 -5.92
C ALA A 8 31.38 4.78 -7.41
N THR A 9 30.27 4.58 -8.10
CA THR A 9 30.14 4.81 -9.56
C THR A 9 29.85 6.26 -9.92
N GLY A 10 29.40 7.09 -8.98
CA GLY A 10 28.95 8.47 -9.25
C GLY A 10 27.63 8.57 -10.04
N ALA A 11 27.00 7.45 -10.38
CA ALA A 11 25.73 7.43 -11.09
C ALA A 11 24.57 7.89 -10.20
N ALA A 12 23.65 8.67 -10.76
CA ALA A 12 22.43 9.13 -10.10
C ALA A 12 21.21 8.76 -10.95
N CYS A 13 20.14 8.30 -10.31
CA CYS A 13 18.87 8.00 -10.97
C CYS A 13 17.72 8.64 -10.18
N GLY A 14 16.87 9.38 -10.87
CA GLY A 14 15.61 9.88 -10.31
C GLY A 14 14.59 8.75 -10.20
N ILE A 15 13.81 8.75 -9.12
CA ILE A 15 12.73 7.78 -8.86
C ILE A 15 11.43 8.55 -8.65
N ASP A 16 10.42 8.26 -9.46
CA ASP A 16 9.05 8.73 -9.29
C ASP A 16 8.12 7.58 -8.89
N LEU A 17 7.19 7.85 -7.98
CA LEU A 17 6.24 6.86 -7.44
C LEU A 17 4.81 7.25 -7.80
N GLY A 18 4.10 6.37 -8.50
CA GLY A 18 2.81 6.72 -9.11
C GLY A 18 1.68 5.71 -8.95
N VAL A 19 0.48 6.15 -9.34
CA VAL A 19 -0.72 5.29 -9.45
C VAL A 19 -0.78 4.54 -10.78
N ALA A 20 -0.17 5.09 -11.83
CA ALA A 20 -0.05 4.44 -13.14
C ALA A 20 0.99 3.31 -13.10
N SER A 21 2.19 3.63 -12.61
CA SER A 21 3.32 2.70 -12.36
C SER A 21 3.77 2.87 -10.91
N LEU A 22 4.13 1.78 -10.25
CA LEU A 22 4.62 1.80 -8.87
C LEU A 22 5.91 2.63 -8.76
N VAL A 23 6.82 2.41 -9.71
CA VAL A 23 8.09 3.13 -9.84
C VAL A 23 8.29 3.50 -11.31
N THR A 24 8.76 4.72 -11.56
CA THR A 24 9.34 5.15 -12.84
C THR A 24 10.72 5.73 -12.56
N THR A 25 11.73 5.28 -13.29
CA THR A 25 13.10 5.76 -13.18
C THR A 25 13.41 6.75 -14.30
N SER A 26 14.33 7.69 -14.06
CA SER A 26 14.70 8.72 -15.05
C SER A 26 15.36 8.16 -16.32
N ASP A 27 15.85 6.92 -16.26
CA ASP A 27 16.37 6.15 -17.40
C ASP A 27 15.28 5.40 -18.19
N GLY A 28 14.00 5.62 -17.86
CA GLY A 28 12.84 5.06 -18.55
C GLY A 28 12.36 3.71 -18.03
N GLY A 29 13.02 3.14 -17.02
CA GLY A 29 12.57 1.94 -16.33
C GLY A 29 11.22 2.15 -15.61
N ARG A 30 10.39 1.10 -15.59
CA ARG A 30 9.07 1.13 -14.95
C ARG A 30 8.76 -0.17 -14.22
N VAL A 31 8.26 -0.03 -12.99
CA VAL A 31 7.69 -1.14 -12.21
C VAL A 31 6.17 -0.98 -12.19
N ALA A 32 5.44 -2.01 -12.61
CA ALA A 32 3.99 -1.97 -12.66
C ALA A 32 3.35 -1.82 -11.27
N ASN A 33 2.25 -1.07 -11.17
CA ASN A 33 1.47 -0.98 -9.94
C ASN A 33 0.49 -2.17 -9.85
N PRO A 34 0.57 -3.04 -8.83
CA PRO A 34 -0.34 -4.19 -8.68
C PRO A 34 -1.77 -3.79 -8.26
N ARG A 35 -2.05 -2.49 -8.07
CA ARG A 35 -3.39 -1.92 -7.84
C ARG A 35 -4.19 -2.58 -6.70
N TYR A 36 -3.51 -3.03 -5.64
CA TYR A 36 -4.15 -3.67 -4.49
C TYR A 36 -5.27 -2.85 -3.83
N ARG A 37 -5.23 -1.51 -3.94
CA ARG A 37 -6.31 -0.63 -3.46
C ARG A 37 -7.61 -0.82 -4.24
N ASN A 38 -7.55 -1.00 -5.56
CA ASN A 38 -8.75 -1.13 -6.39
C ASN A 38 -9.55 -2.37 -6.01
N ALA A 39 -8.84 -3.48 -5.74
CA ALA A 39 -9.46 -4.75 -5.36
C ALA A 39 -10.24 -4.71 -4.03
N ILE A 40 -10.06 -3.66 -3.20
CA ILE A 40 -10.76 -3.52 -1.91
C ILE A 40 -11.59 -2.24 -1.81
N ALA A 41 -11.60 -1.39 -2.84
CA ALA A 41 -12.17 -0.04 -2.77
C ALA A 41 -13.67 -0.08 -2.41
N ASP A 42 -14.45 -0.91 -3.10
CA ASP A 42 -15.90 -1.01 -2.89
C ASP A 42 -16.23 -1.52 -1.48
N ARG A 43 -15.55 -2.60 -1.05
CA ARG A 43 -15.72 -3.15 0.30
C ARG A 43 -15.34 -2.15 1.38
N LEU A 44 -14.28 -1.36 1.16
CA LEU A 44 -13.88 -0.33 2.09
C LEU A 44 -14.91 0.79 2.17
N ALA A 45 -15.45 1.23 1.03
CA ALA A 45 -16.49 2.24 0.96
C ALA A 45 -17.78 1.78 1.69
N ASP A 46 -18.22 0.54 1.49
CA ASP A 46 -19.35 -0.04 2.20
C ASP A 46 -19.11 -0.09 3.72
N ALA A 47 -17.93 -0.54 4.15
CA ALA A 47 -17.57 -0.62 5.56
C ALA A 47 -17.48 0.77 6.22
N GLN A 48 -16.95 1.76 5.51
CA GLN A 48 -16.90 3.15 5.97
C GLN A 48 -18.30 3.76 6.07
N ARG A 49 -19.19 3.51 5.09
CA ARG A 49 -20.60 3.92 5.15
C ARG A 49 -21.34 3.28 6.33
N ASP A 50 -21.12 1.99 6.60
CA ASP A 50 -21.71 1.34 7.77
C ASP A 50 -21.21 1.94 9.08
N LEU A 51 -19.90 2.19 9.19
CA LEU A 51 -19.28 2.81 10.37
C LEU A 51 -19.83 4.23 10.63
N ALA A 52 -19.96 5.04 9.58
CA ALA A 52 -20.45 6.42 9.68
C ALA A 52 -21.86 6.48 10.29
N ARG A 53 -22.73 5.53 9.94
CA ARG A 53 -24.10 5.43 10.47
C ARG A 53 -24.19 4.94 11.92
N LYS A 54 -23.11 4.40 12.53
CA LYS A 54 -23.17 3.89 13.91
C LYS A 54 -22.94 4.98 14.96
N ARG A 55 -23.71 4.94 16.05
CA ARG A 55 -23.51 5.82 17.22
C ARG A 55 -22.09 5.73 17.77
N ARG A 56 -21.45 6.90 17.98
CA ARG A 56 -20.13 7.01 18.62
C ARG A 56 -20.12 6.31 19.99
N GLY A 57 -19.02 5.64 20.32
CA GLY A 57 -18.86 4.89 21.57
C GLY A 57 -19.62 3.55 21.66
N SER A 58 -20.56 3.25 20.76
CA SER A 58 -21.31 1.99 20.83
C SER A 58 -20.44 0.77 20.50
N ALA A 59 -20.76 -0.38 21.11
CA ALA A 59 -20.11 -1.66 20.80
C ALA A 59 -20.26 -2.02 19.31
N ARG A 60 -21.41 -1.70 18.69
CA ARG A 60 -21.64 -1.92 17.24
C ARG A 60 -20.71 -1.07 16.38
N ARG A 61 -20.42 0.17 16.78
CA ARG A 61 -19.43 1.02 16.08
C ARG A 61 -18.02 0.43 16.19
N ARG A 62 -17.62 -0.09 17.35
CA ARG A 62 -16.32 -0.79 17.50
C ARG A 62 -16.20 -1.99 16.54
N LYS A 63 -17.27 -2.80 16.42
CA LYS A 63 -17.31 -3.90 15.45
C LYS A 63 -17.22 -3.41 14.00
N ALA A 64 -17.92 -2.34 13.64
CA ALA A 64 -17.82 -1.74 12.31
C ALA A 64 -16.42 -1.19 12.00
N ALA A 65 -15.75 -0.59 12.99
CA ALA A 65 -14.37 -0.10 12.83
C ALA A 65 -13.38 -1.25 12.57
N ALA A 66 -13.57 -2.40 13.22
CA ALA A 66 -12.77 -3.60 12.93
C ALA A 66 -12.97 -4.10 11.49
N ARG A 67 -14.19 -3.99 10.94
CA ARG A 67 -14.48 -4.33 9.53
C ARG A 67 -13.79 -3.39 8.53
N VAL A 68 -13.58 -2.13 8.90
CA VAL A 68 -12.77 -1.18 8.11
C VAL A 68 -11.29 -1.54 8.18
N ALA A 69 -10.78 -1.94 9.35
CA ALA A 69 -9.37 -2.26 9.54
C ALA A 69 -8.91 -3.54 8.81
N ALA A 70 -9.77 -4.56 8.70
CA ALA A 70 -9.40 -5.85 8.12
C ALA A 70 -8.96 -5.76 6.63
N PRO A 71 -9.67 -5.07 5.72
CA PRO A 71 -9.20 -4.83 4.36
C PRO A 71 -7.85 -4.10 4.29
N HIS A 72 -7.63 -3.10 5.15
CA HIS A 72 -6.35 -2.40 5.22
C HIS A 72 -5.21 -3.33 5.63
N ALA A 73 -5.42 -4.20 6.62
CA ALA A 73 -4.43 -5.19 7.03
C ALA A 73 -4.09 -6.17 5.89
N LYS A 74 -5.09 -6.62 5.12
CA LYS A 74 -4.90 -7.49 3.95
C LYS A 74 -4.06 -6.82 2.86
N VAL A 75 -4.32 -5.55 2.54
CA VAL A 75 -3.51 -4.80 1.56
C VAL A 75 -2.09 -4.58 2.07
N ARG A 76 -1.91 -4.28 3.36
CA ARG A 76 -0.58 -4.16 3.96
C ARG A 76 0.20 -5.46 3.79
N ARG A 77 -0.40 -6.61 4.07
CA ARG A 77 0.24 -7.91 3.91
C ARG A 77 0.68 -8.15 2.46
N ARG A 78 -0.21 -7.92 1.48
CA ARG A 78 0.12 -8.05 0.05
C ARG A 78 1.23 -7.11 -0.42
N ARG A 79 1.34 -5.92 0.17
CA ARG A 79 2.45 -4.99 -0.13
C ARG A 79 3.77 -5.50 0.43
N LEU A 80 3.77 -6.07 1.63
CA LEU A 80 4.96 -6.68 2.23
C LEU A 80 5.41 -7.93 1.45
N ASP A 81 4.47 -8.79 1.08
CA ASP A 81 4.77 -10.00 0.29
C ASP A 81 5.31 -9.68 -1.12
N HIS A 82 5.05 -8.47 -1.64
CA HIS A 82 5.57 -8.02 -2.95
C HIS A 82 6.94 -7.33 -2.85
N ALA A 83 7.33 -6.87 -1.65
CA ALA A 83 8.56 -6.14 -1.42
C ALA A 83 9.73 -7.03 -0.95
N GLY A 84 9.46 -8.31 -0.68
CA GLY A 84 10.46 -9.33 -0.39
C GLY A 84 10.60 -10.28 -1.56
#